data_AF-A0A7S2YIP6-F1
#
_entry.id   AF-A0A7S2YIP6-F1
#
_cell.length_a   1.000
_cell.length_b   1.000
_cell.length_c   1.000
_cell.angle_alpha   90.00
_cell.angle_beta   90.00
_cell.angle_gamma   90.00
#
_symmetry.space_group_name_H-M   'P 1'
#
loop_
_entity.id
_entity.type
_entity.pdbx_description
1 polymer ?
#
loop_
_entity_poly.entity_id
_entity_poly.type
_entity_poly.pdbx_seq_one_letter_code
_entity_poly.pdbx_strand_id
1 'polypeptide(L)'
;FHQKVRIRASLLTNSCGSKRTSLIDSKVLKIQPAGLIKQVTSLSCLIVVCRQTAASFLGSKSEQYAIITMATNIRSCYLSMSNFLLIGILLNGMSFGASFSIQPLSTASKSPLFTSTSELAMASIPKKGYDPKWKKKKTLADEFEANGPRDLAQIGLKGNINVLFKQGNETKTTMALEGQLLRDVASQAGQFIKYGCGKGECGTCECLVDGKWVRPCVTKVPAVPQGQEYAIIVKEVKSKAKSSGKFYSIRSFFMGFWNNLLGMIGFVKYRSFAKRNRNERKEYEDLIRQRTLEKKAARAKQMGADGELGLQP
;
A
#
# COMPACT_ATOMS: atom_id res chain seq x y z
N PHE A 1 39.97 50.63 -4.78
CA PHE A 1 39.09 50.46 -5.96
C PHE A 1 38.00 49.44 -5.63
N HIS A 2 36.92 49.89 -4.99
CA HIS A 2 35.79 49.05 -4.59
C HIS A 2 34.65 49.23 -5.60
N GLN A 3 34.29 48.16 -6.31
CA GLN A 3 33.25 48.20 -7.33
C GLN A 3 31.91 47.76 -6.72
N LYS A 4 31.00 48.73 -6.61
CA LYS A 4 29.58 48.56 -6.25
C LYS A 4 28.84 47.84 -7.37
N VAL A 5 28.29 46.65 -7.09
CA VAL A 5 27.31 45.99 -7.96
C VAL A 5 25.91 46.42 -7.54
N ARG A 6 25.16 46.95 -8.51
CA ARG A 6 23.85 47.60 -8.37
C ARG A 6 22.76 46.56 -8.69
N ILE A 7 21.94 46.21 -7.69
CA ILE A 7 20.76 45.37 -7.86
C ILE A 7 19.63 46.23 -8.47
N ARG A 8 19.10 45.84 -9.63
CA ARG A 8 17.87 46.40 -10.21
C ARG A 8 16.69 45.50 -9.85
N ALA A 9 15.83 46.00 -8.97
CA ALA A 9 14.48 45.50 -8.78
C ALA A 9 13.60 45.98 -9.96
N SER A 10 12.86 45.06 -10.59
CA SER A 10 11.81 45.41 -11.55
C SER A 10 10.45 45.10 -10.91
N LEU A 11 9.75 46.18 -10.58
CA LEU A 11 8.32 46.22 -10.31
C LEU A 11 7.56 46.02 -11.62
N LEU A 12 6.63 45.08 -11.65
CA LEU A 12 5.46 45.16 -12.53
C LEU A 12 4.22 44.86 -11.70
N THR A 13 3.50 45.95 -11.44
CA THR A 13 2.11 46.00 -11.01
C THR A 13 1.21 45.55 -12.15
N ASN A 14 0.19 44.74 -11.86
CA ASN A 14 -1.09 44.84 -12.56
C ASN A 14 -2.24 44.57 -11.60
N SER A 15 -3.17 45.51 -11.67
CA SER A 15 -4.38 45.72 -10.88
C SER A 15 -5.58 44.99 -11.51
N CYS A 16 -6.71 45.05 -10.79
CA CYS A 16 -8.07 44.63 -11.12
C CYS A 16 -8.41 43.20 -10.63
N GLY A 17 -9.26 42.96 -9.64
CA GLY A 17 -10.35 43.76 -9.06
C GLY A 17 -11.64 42.94 -9.15
N SER A 18 -12.20 42.45 -8.03
CA SER A 18 -13.65 42.42 -7.78
C SER A 18 -13.98 41.70 -6.46
N LYS A 19 -15.01 42.23 -5.83
CA LYS A 19 -15.49 42.02 -4.46
C LYS A 19 -16.38 40.76 -4.37
N ARG A 20 -16.28 40.01 -3.26
CA ARG A 20 -17.47 39.56 -2.50
C ARG A 20 -17.07 39.05 -1.12
N THR A 21 -17.45 39.83 -0.13
CA THR A 21 -17.56 39.47 1.28
C THR A 21 -18.74 38.51 1.48
N SER A 22 -18.51 37.35 2.08
CA SER A 22 -19.55 36.61 2.80
C SER A 22 -18.98 36.13 4.13
N LEU A 23 -19.47 36.81 5.17
CA LEU A 23 -19.38 36.44 6.58
C LEU A 23 -19.88 35.00 6.76
N ILE A 24 -19.07 34.12 7.32
CA ILE A 24 -19.53 32.84 7.87
C ILE A 24 -19.02 32.77 9.31
N ASP A 25 -19.97 32.86 10.23
CA ASP A 25 -19.77 32.69 11.66
C ASP A 25 -19.19 31.31 11.98
N SER A 26 -17.93 31.30 12.41
CA SER A 26 -17.27 30.14 12.97
C SER A 26 -17.71 29.94 14.43
N LYS A 27 -18.71 29.08 14.65
CA LYS A 27 -18.99 28.51 15.98
C LYS A 27 -17.89 27.51 16.36
N VAL A 28 -16.96 27.98 17.18
CA VAL A 28 -15.95 27.18 17.87
C VAL A 28 -16.64 26.33 18.95
N LEU A 29 -16.87 25.05 18.67
CA LEU A 29 -17.29 24.06 19.66
C LEU A 29 -16.09 23.66 20.52
N LYS A 30 -16.03 24.21 21.74
CA LYS A 30 -15.16 23.76 22.84
C LYS A 30 -15.57 22.35 23.25
N ILE A 31 -14.81 21.33 22.81
CA ILE A 31 -14.93 19.96 23.34
C ILE A 31 -14.04 19.88 24.58
N GLN A 32 -14.64 19.75 25.77
CA GLN A 32 -13.92 19.48 27.01
C GLN A 32 -13.51 18.00 27.11
N PRO A 33 -12.24 17.66 27.41
CA PRO A 33 -11.81 16.29 27.64
C PRO A 33 -12.05 15.87 29.10
N ALA A 34 -13.31 15.75 29.53
CA ALA A 34 -13.63 15.32 30.91
C ALA A 34 -13.78 13.78 31.07
N GLY A 35 -13.70 13.02 29.97
CA GLY A 35 -14.03 11.58 29.98
C GLY A 35 -12.87 10.61 30.23
N LEU A 36 -11.62 11.01 29.99
CA LEU A 36 -10.48 10.06 29.97
C LEU A 36 -9.80 9.86 31.33
N ILE A 37 -10.00 10.79 32.28
CA ILE A 37 -9.34 10.76 33.59
C ILE A 37 -9.98 9.72 34.53
N LYS A 38 -11.26 9.35 34.33
CA LYS A 38 -11.96 8.37 35.18
C LYS A 38 -11.56 6.92 34.96
N GLN A 39 -10.94 6.56 33.83
CA GLN A 39 -10.50 5.17 33.59
C GLN A 39 -9.11 4.87 34.17
N VAL A 40 -8.24 5.88 34.27
CA VAL A 40 -6.88 5.69 34.81
C VAL A 40 -6.91 5.48 36.33
N THR A 41 -7.87 6.09 37.04
CA THR A 41 -8.04 5.90 38.50
C THR A 41 -8.59 4.52 38.87
N SER A 42 -9.31 3.85 37.97
CA SER A 42 -9.82 2.49 38.19
C SER A 42 -8.72 1.43 38.11
N LEU A 43 -7.75 1.56 37.20
CA LEU A 43 -6.61 0.64 37.12
C LEU A 43 -5.65 0.74 38.31
N SER A 44 -5.47 1.93 38.89
CA SER A 44 -4.67 2.08 40.11
C SER A 44 -5.29 1.35 41.32
N CYS A 45 -6.61 1.23 41.36
CA CYS A 45 -7.31 0.55 42.46
C CYS A 45 -7.16 -0.98 42.38
N LEU A 46 -7.15 -1.55 41.17
CA LEU A 46 -6.97 -2.99 40.95
C LEU A 46 -5.57 -3.48 41.38
N ILE A 47 -4.55 -2.63 41.23
CA ILE A 47 -3.16 -2.95 41.60
C ILE A 47 -2.96 -2.96 43.12
N VAL A 48 -3.69 -2.11 43.87
CA VAL A 48 -3.63 -2.10 45.34
C VAL A 48 -4.28 -3.36 45.91
N VAL A 49 -5.40 -3.81 45.34
CA VAL A 49 -6.09 -5.04 45.77
C VAL A 49 -5.24 -6.28 45.51
N CYS A 50 -4.50 -6.33 44.40
CA CYS A 50 -3.61 -7.44 44.08
C CYS A 50 -2.36 -7.51 44.99
N ARG A 51 -1.93 -6.38 45.56
CA ARG A 51 -0.82 -6.31 46.52
C ARG A 51 -1.22 -6.88 47.89
N GLN A 52 -2.47 -6.70 48.30
CA GLN A 52 -2.98 -7.18 49.58
C GLN A 52 -3.19 -8.71 49.59
N THR A 53 -3.54 -9.31 48.44
CA THR A 53 -3.78 -10.76 48.32
C THR A 53 -2.51 -11.58 48.12
N ALA A 54 -1.45 -11.03 47.53
CA ALA A 54 -0.18 -11.74 47.35
C ALA A 54 0.62 -11.93 48.66
N ALA A 55 0.36 -11.12 49.69
CA ALA A 55 1.06 -11.20 50.97
C ALA A 55 0.67 -12.44 51.81
N SER A 56 -0.44 -13.10 51.48
CA SER A 56 -0.97 -14.23 52.26
C SER A 56 -0.55 -15.61 51.73
N PHE A 57 0.13 -15.69 50.59
CA PHE A 57 0.29 -16.95 49.84
C PHE A 57 1.74 -17.40 49.57
N LEU A 58 2.76 -16.66 50.02
CA LEU A 58 4.16 -16.94 49.65
C LEU A 58 5.06 -17.10 50.89
N GLY A 59 5.58 -18.32 51.05
CA GLY A 59 6.21 -18.85 52.26
C GLY A 59 7.71 -18.59 52.46
N SER A 60 8.34 -17.65 51.74
CA SER A 60 9.72 -17.24 52.05
C SER A 60 10.00 -15.78 51.69
N LYS A 61 10.75 -15.08 52.55
CA LYS A 61 11.07 -13.64 52.35
C LYS A 61 11.87 -13.40 51.06
N SER A 62 12.69 -14.35 50.62
CA SER A 62 13.51 -14.23 49.41
C SER A 62 12.68 -14.22 48.12
N GLU A 63 11.62 -15.02 48.04
CA GLU A 63 10.74 -15.06 46.87
C GLU A 63 9.88 -13.80 46.73
N GLN A 64 9.50 -13.19 47.86
CA GLN A 64 8.76 -11.93 47.87
C GLN A 64 9.59 -10.78 47.25
N TYR A 65 10.90 -10.70 47.53
CA TYR A 65 11.76 -9.67 46.93
C TYR A 65 11.94 -9.83 45.41
N ALA A 66 12.01 -11.07 44.91
CA ALA A 66 12.13 -11.32 43.47
C ALA A 66 10.88 -10.89 42.69
N ILE A 67 9.69 -11.20 43.22
CA ILE A 67 8.41 -10.84 42.60
C ILE A 67 8.20 -9.32 42.64
N ILE A 68 8.52 -8.66 43.75
CA ILE A 68 8.43 -7.20 43.87
C ILE A 68 9.37 -6.52 42.86
N THR A 69 10.58 -7.03 42.68
CA THR A 69 11.57 -6.48 41.72
C THR A 69 11.15 -6.69 40.26
N MET A 70 10.55 -7.84 39.93
CA MET A 70 10.00 -8.06 38.60
C MET A 70 8.80 -7.13 38.32
N ALA A 71 7.90 -6.96 39.29
CA ALA A 71 6.74 -6.10 39.14
C ALA A 71 7.11 -4.61 38.96
N THR A 72 8.16 -4.12 39.65
CA THR A 72 8.64 -2.74 39.48
C THR A 72 9.31 -2.52 38.12
N ASN A 73 10.07 -3.50 37.61
CA ASN A 73 10.68 -3.43 36.28
C ASN A 73 9.64 -3.44 35.16
N ILE A 74 8.60 -4.26 35.27
CA ILE A 74 7.48 -4.29 34.32
C ILE A 74 6.75 -2.94 34.33
N ARG A 75 6.47 -2.38 35.51
CA ARG A 75 5.83 -1.07 35.64
C ARG A 75 6.66 0.05 34.99
N SER A 76 7.98 0.05 35.20
CA SER A 76 8.89 1.03 34.58
C SER A 76 8.88 0.94 33.05
N CYS A 77 8.87 -0.27 32.48
CA CYS A 77 8.74 -0.47 31.04
C CYS A 77 7.41 0.03 30.47
N TYR A 78 6.29 -0.26 31.14
CA TYR A 78 4.96 0.19 30.67
C TYR A 78 4.80 1.71 30.73
N LEU A 79 5.28 2.37 31.78
CA LEU A 79 5.27 3.83 31.90
C LEU A 79 6.16 4.51 30.85
N SER A 80 7.31 3.92 30.54
CA SER A 80 8.18 4.39 29.46
C SER A 80 7.48 4.29 28.11
N MET A 81 6.91 3.13 27.78
CA MET A 81 6.20 2.93 26.51
C MET A 81 4.95 3.80 26.36
N SER A 82 4.19 4.03 27.42
CA SER A 82 3.00 4.90 27.37
C SER A 82 3.39 6.36 27.11
N ASN A 83 4.47 6.85 27.72
CA ASN A 83 4.95 8.21 27.52
C ASN A 83 5.47 8.41 26.08
N PHE A 84 6.17 7.44 25.50
CA PHE A 84 6.60 7.52 24.09
C PHE A 84 5.43 7.51 23.11
N LEU A 85 4.38 6.71 23.38
CA LEU A 85 3.18 6.68 22.52
C LEU A 85 2.42 8.02 22.56
N LEU A 86 2.31 8.63 23.74
CA LEU A 86 1.58 9.89 23.94
C LEU A 86 2.35 11.07 23.32
N ILE A 87 3.68 11.10 23.45
CA ILE A 87 4.55 12.07 22.77
C ILE A 87 4.46 11.91 21.24
N GLY A 88 4.42 10.68 20.73
CA GLY A 88 4.27 10.40 19.29
C GLY A 88 2.93 10.86 18.71
N ILE A 89 1.84 10.76 19.47
CA ILE A 89 0.51 11.25 19.06
C ILE A 89 0.47 12.78 19.06
N LEU A 90 1.06 13.43 20.08
CA LEU A 90 1.09 14.88 20.17
C LEU A 90 1.98 15.52 19.09
N LEU A 91 3.10 14.89 18.71
CA LEU A 91 4.02 15.42 17.68
C LEU A 91 3.52 15.20 16.24
N ASN A 92 2.73 14.16 15.97
CA ASN A 92 2.17 13.92 14.63
C ASN A 92 0.81 14.61 14.38
N GLY A 93 0.21 15.22 15.41
CA GLY A 93 -1.11 15.85 15.33
C GLY A 93 -1.16 17.20 14.59
N MET A 94 -0.03 17.76 14.13
CA MET A 94 0.02 19.14 13.61
C MET A 94 0.24 19.29 12.10
N SER A 95 0.22 18.23 11.29
CA SER A 95 0.45 18.40 9.84
C SER A 95 -0.20 17.32 8.99
N PHE A 96 -1.51 17.41 8.73
CA PHE A 96 -2.13 16.85 7.52
C PHE A 96 -3.48 17.54 7.25
N GLY A 97 -3.42 18.79 6.79
CA GLY A 97 -4.52 19.44 6.07
C GLY A 97 -4.44 19.09 4.60
N ALA A 98 -4.76 17.85 4.22
CA ALA A 98 -4.89 17.45 2.83
C ALA A 98 -6.39 17.45 2.46
N SER A 99 -6.81 18.49 1.76
CA SER A 99 -8.14 18.60 1.15
C SER A 99 -8.31 17.51 0.09
N PHE A 100 -8.96 16.41 0.44
CA PHE A 100 -9.42 15.42 -0.54
C PHE A 100 -10.66 15.96 -1.24
N SER A 101 -10.49 16.41 -2.47
CA SER A 101 -11.59 16.70 -3.40
C SER A 101 -12.18 15.37 -3.86
N ILE A 102 -13.42 15.09 -3.42
CA ILE A 102 -14.20 13.93 -3.84
C ILE A 102 -14.74 14.22 -5.23
N GLN A 103 -14.20 13.56 -6.26
CA GLN A 103 -14.81 13.56 -7.58
C GLN A 103 -16.01 12.58 -7.62
N PRO A 104 -17.12 12.95 -8.29
CA PRO A 104 -18.27 12.07 -8.45
C PRO A 104 -17.93 10.92 -9.41
N LEU A 105 -18.11 9.70 -8.91
CA LEU A 105 -17.92 8.44 -9.63
C LEU A 105 -19.00 8.31 -10.72
N SER A 106 -18.58 8.38 -11.98
CA SER A 106 -19.45 8.13 -13.14
C SER A 106 -20.03 6.71 -13.07
N THR A 107 -21.36 6.62 -13.17
CA THR A 107 -22.12 5.38 -13.26
C THR A 107 -21.69 4.57 -14.49
N ALA A 108 -20.93 3.49 -14.26
CA ALA A 108 -20.56 2.53 -15.28
C ALA A 108 -21.75 1.64 -15.66
N SER A 109 -21.90 1.48 -16.97
CA SER A 109 -22.91 0.70 -17.68
C SER A 109 -23.00 -0.76 -17.19
N LYS A 110 -24.22 -1.25 -17.06
CA LYS A 110 -24.55 -2.63 -16.69
C LYS A 110 -24.26 -3.55 -17.89
N SER A 111 -23.16 -4.29 -17.84
CA SER A 111 -23.00 -5.50 -18.65
C SER A 111 -23.60 -6.71 -17.92
N PRO A 112 -24.40 -7.56 -18.57
CA PRO A 112 -25.00 -8.75 -17.96
C PRO A 112 -23.92 -9.80 -17.67
N LEU A 113 -23.83 -10.20 -16.40
CA LEU A 113 -22.99 -11.29 -15.93
C LEU A 113 -23.66 -12.62 -16.33
N PHE A 114 -23.16 -13.27 -17.37
CA PHE A 114 -23.48 -14.66 -17.68
C PHE A 114 -22.66 -15.56 -16.75
N THR A 115 -23.27 -16.06 -15.68
CA THR A 115 -22.71 -17.14 -14.86
C THR A 115 -23.12 -18.47 -15.49
N SER A 116 -22.26 -19.00 -16.37
CA SER A 116 -22.33 -20.40 -16.79
C SER A 116 -21.55 -21.26 -15.78
N THR A 117 -22.24 -21.77 -14.77
CA THR A 117 -21.75 -22.89 -13.96
C THR A 117 -21.78 -24.15 -14.82
N SER A 118 -20.65 -24.48 -15.44
CA SER A 118 -20.38 -25.84 -15.90
C SER A 118 -19.35 -26.45 -14.96
N GLU A 119 -19.83 -27.23 -13.99
CA GLU A 119 -19.04 -28.23 -13.31
C GLU A 119 -18.66 -29.30 -14.34
N LEU A 120 -17.50 -29.11 -14.97
CA LEU A 120 -16.76 -30.22 -15.54
C LEU A 120 -15.46 -30.31 -14.76
N ALA A 121 -15.44 -31.27 -13.83
CA ALA A 121 -14.26 -31.76 -13.15
C ALA A 121 -13.26 -32.28 -14.21
N MET A 122 -12.44 -31.37 -14.74
CA MET A 122 -11.27 -31.70 -15.53
C MET A 122 -10.19 -32.21 -14.57
N ALA A 123 -10.26 -33.50 -14.26
CA ALA A 123 -9.11 -34.22 -13.73
C ALA A 123 -7.98 -34.11 -14.77
N SER A 124 -7.06 -33.16 -14.57
CA SER A 124 -5.94 -32.93 -15.46
C SER A 124 -4.99 -34.12 -15.39
N ILE A 125 -5.08 -35.01 -16.36
CA ILE A 125 -4.07 -36.04 -16.58
C ILE A 125 -2.75 -35.32 -16.84
N PRO A 126 -1.70 -35.49 -16.02
CA PRO A 126 -0.43 -34.83 -16.25
C PRO A 126 0.16 -35.39 -17.55
N LYS A 127 0.20 -34.57 -18.62
CA LYS A 127 0.90 -34.91 -19.85
C LYS A 127 2.38 -35.12 -19.50
N LYS A 128 2.85 -36.38 -19.47
CA LYS A 128 4.27 -36.70 -19.35
C LYS A 128 5.03 -35.95 -20.44
N GLY A 129 5.95 -35.07 -20.05
CA GLY A 129 6.75 -34.26 -20.96
C GLY A 129 6.27 -32.81 -21.20
N TYR A 130 5.20 -32.35 -20.54
CA TYR A 130 4.89 -30.92 -20.53
C TYR A 130 5.78 -30.21 -19.53
N ASP A 131 6.86 -29.60 -20.01
CA ASP A 131 7.57 -28.60 -19.22
C ASP A 131 6.71 -27.33 -19.16
N PRO A 132 6.31 -26.89 -17.96
CA PRO A 132 5.45 -25.73 -17.84
C PRO A 132 6.10 -24.52 -18.52
N LYS A 133 5.30 -23.71 -19.22
CA LYS A 133 5.78 -22.48 -19.88
C LYS A 133 6.55 -21.52 -18.94
N TRP A 134 6.30 -21.62 -17.63
CA TRP A 134 6.97 -20.85 -16.58
C TRP A 134 8.27 -21.47 -16.06
N LYS A 135 8.61 -22.69 -16.49
CA LYS A 135 9.93 -23.29 -16.25
C LYS A 135 10.94 -22.47 -17.05
N LYS A 136 11.88 -21.84 -16.35
CA LYS A 136 12.95 -21.05 -16.98
C LYS A 136 13.70 -21.99 -17.93
N LYS A 137 13.71 -21.66 -19.22
CA LYS A 137 14.64 -22.28 -20.17
C LYS A 137 16.04 -22.04 -19.62
N LYS A 138 16.88 -23.08 -19.55
CA LYS A 138 18.26 -22.93 -19.09
C LYS A 138 18.89 -21.83 -19.93
N THR A 139 19.45 -20.83 -19.26
CA THR A 139 20.24 -19.83 -19.96
C THR A 139 21.55 -20.49 -20.37
N LEU A 140 22.17 -20.03 -21.46
CA LEU A 140 23.48 -20.55 -21.87
C LEU A 140 24.49 -20.49 -20.71
N ALA A 141 24.41 -19.46 -19.87
CA ALA A 141 25.17 -19.33 -18.63
C ALA A 141 24.99 -20.52 -17.65
N ASP A 142 23.76 -20.96 -17.42
CA ASP A 142 23.46 -22.11 -16.53
C ASP A 142 23.99 -23.43 -17.10
N GLU A 143 24.07 -23.55 -18.44
CA GLU A 143 24.69 -24.71 -19.10
C GLU A 143 26.22 -24.67 -19.06
N PHE A 144 26.81 -23.48 -18.98
CA PHE A 144 28.26 -23.29 -18.89
C PHE A 144 28.79 -23.61 -17.48
N GLU A 145 28.07 -23.24 -16.42
CA GLU A 145 28.48 -23.59 -15.04
C GLU A 145 28.55 -25.11 -14.81
N ALA A 146 27.73 -25.89 -15.52
CA ALA A 146 27.68 -27.35 -15.39
C ALA A 146 28.80 -28.10 -16.14
N ASN A 147 29.48 -27.48 -17.11
CA ASN A 147 30.43 -28.16 -18.02
C ASN A 147 31.89 -27.68 -17.91
N GLY A 148 32.24 -26.93 -16.85
CA GLY A 148 33.60 -26.45 -16.61
C GLY A 148 34.03 -25.28 -17.51
N PRO A 149 35.15 -24.60 -17.19
CA PRO A 149 35.58 -23.39 -17.90
C PRO A 149 36.07 -23.76 -19.30
N ARG A 150 35.23 -23.50 -20.31
CA ARG A 150 35.69 -23.46 -21.70
C ARG A 150 36.31 -22.11 -21.98
N ASP A 151 37.40 -22.11 -22.73
CA ASP A 151 38.08 -20.91 -23.20
C ASP A 151 37.07 -19.95 -23.84
N LEU A 152 37.14 -18.65 -23.48
CA LEU A 152 36.22 -17.60 -23.95
C LEU A 152 36.09 -17.56 -25.49
N ALA A 153 37.14 -18.01 -26.19
CA ALA A 153 37.19 -18.16 -27.63
C ALA A 153 36.21 -19.21 -28.20
N GLN A 154 35.90 -20.28 -27.45
CA GLN A 154 34.96 -21.33 -27.90
C GLN A 154 33.49 -20.91 -27.76
N ILE A 155 33.18 -19.90 -26.95
CA ILE A 155 31.81 -19.41 -26.72
C ILE A 155 31.33 -18.55 -27.92
N GLY A 156 32.17 -18.34 -28.93
CA GLY A 156 31.81 -17.56 -30.11
C GLY A 156 31.67 -16.06 -29.81
N LEU A 157 32.22 -15.58 -28.69
CA LEU A 157 32.44 -14.16 -28.45
C LEU A 157 33.57 -13.70 -29.37
N LYS A 158 33.21 -13.40 -30.61
CA LYS A 158 34.10 -12.77 -31.58
C LYS A 158 34.21 -11.31 -31.20
N GLY A 159 35.32 -10.89 -30.61
CA GLY A 159 35.60 -9.51 -30.22
C GLY A 159 37.09 -9.29 -30.05
N ASN A 160 37.57 -8.07 -30.25
CA ASN A 160 38.97 -7.70 -30.06
C ASN A 160 39.20 -6.92 -28.76
N ILE A 161 38.13 -6.30 -28.23
CA ILE A 161 38.22 -5.39 -27.09
C ILE A 161 37.76 -6.10 -25.82
N ASN A 162 38.62 -6.11 -24.80
CA ASN A 162 38.29 -6.60 -23.46
C ASN A 162 37.52 -5.52 -22.69
N VAL A 163 36.26 -5.80 -22.40
CA VAL A 163 35.37 -4.93 -21.62
C VAL A 163 35.22 -5.51 -20.21
N LEU A 164 35.50 -4.70 -19.19
CA LEU A 164 35.44 -5.10 -17.78
C LEU A 164 34.32 -4.33 -17.07
N PHE A 165 33.29 -5.06 -16.63
CA PHE A 165 32.18 -4.51 -15.85
C PHE A 165 32.47 -4.65 -14.35
N LYS A 166 32.51 -3.53 -13.62
CA LYS A 166 32.61 -3.50 -12.15
C LYS A 166 31.24 -3.18 -11.55
N GLN A 167 30.73 -4.05 -10.68
CA GLN A 167 29.52 -3.78 -9.89
C GLN A 167 29.81 -4.08 -8.42
N GLY A 168 30.20 -3.05 -7.67
CA GLY A 168 30.68 -3.22 -6.30
C GLY A 168 31.92 -4.12 -6.27
N ASN A 169 31.80 -5.30 -5.66
CA ASN A 169 32.89 -6.26 -5.51
C ASN A 169 32.94 -7.30 -6.65
N GLU A 170 31.91 -7.37 -7.50
CA GLU A 170 31.85 -8.33 -8.60
C GLU A 170 32.44 -7.70 -9.87
N THR A 171 33.35 -8.44 -10.52
CA THR A 171 33.91 -8.07 -11.81
C THR A 171 33.58 -9.13 -12.85
N LYS A 172 32.94 -8.70 -13.95
CA LYS A 172 32.64 -9.57 -15.10
C LYS A 172 33.38 -9.05 -16.33
N THR A 173 34.05 -9.93 -17.05
CA THR A 173 34.83 -9.60 -18.25
C THR A 173 34.21 -10.24 -19.49
N THR A 174 34.18 -9.50 -20.59
CA THR A 174 33.70 -9.99 -21.89
C THR A 174 34.45 -9.34 -23.05
N MET A 175 34.53 -10.07 -24.17
CA MET A 175 35.05 -9.53 -25.42
C MET A 175 33.94 -8.88 -26.24
N ALA A 176 34.21 -7.72 -26.84
CA ALA A 176 33.27 -6.98 -27.68
C ALA A 176 33.89 -6.59 -29.02
N LEU A 177 33.02 -6.32 -30.00
CA LEU A 177 33.40 -5.71 -31.27
C LEU A 177 33.34 -4.19 -31.17
N GLU A 178 34.20 -3.54 -31.93
CA GLU A 178 34.16 -2.08 -32.14
C GLU A 178 32.81 -1.67 -32.73
N GLY A 179 32.20 -0.62 -32.17
CA GLY A 179 30.90 -0.13 -32.64
C GLY A 179 29.68 -0.93 -32.17
N GLN A 180 29.86 -2.05 -31.45
CA GLN A 180 28.76 -2.80 -30.84
C GLN A 180 28.10 -1.97 -29.72
N LEU A 181 26.78 -2.13 -29.51
CA LEU A 181 26.07 -1.43 -28.44
C LEU A 181 26.46 -2.00 -27.07
N LEU A 182 26.75 -1.11 -26.10
CA LEU A 182 27.11 -1.53 -24.74
C LEU A 182 26.00 -2.30 -24.03
N ARG A 183 24.74 -2.10 -24.40
CA ARG A 183 23.60 -2.88 -23.91
C ARG A 183 23.77 -4.37 -24.19
N ASP A 184 24.16 -4.69 -25.41
CA ASP A 184 24.24 -6.08 -25.88
C ASP A 184 25.47 -6.76 -25.30
N VAL A 185 26.59 -6.02 -25.21
CA VAL A 185 27.82 -6.48 -24.55
C VAL A 185 27.56 -6.77 -23.06
N ALA A 186 26.86 -5.89 -22.34
CA ALA A 186 26.50 -6.13 -20.95
C ALA A 186 25.58 -7.35 -20.79
N SER A 187 24.66 -7.56 -21.75
CA SER A 187 23.77 -8.72 -21.75
C SER A 187 24.54 -10.03 -22.02
N GLN A 188 25.53 -10.00 -22.92
CA GLN A 188 26.46 -11.10 -23.18
C GLN A 188 27.31 -11.42 -21.95
N ALA A 189 27.71 -10.40 -21.18
CA ALA A 189 28.43 -10.56 -19.90
C ALA A 189 27.56 -11.09 -18.76
N GLY A 190 26.25 -11.24 -18.96
CA GLY A 190 25.31 -11.51 -17.87
C GLY A 190 25.32 -10.40 -16.81
N GLN A 191 25.68 -9.17 -17.20
CA GLN A 191 25.71 -8.01 -16.34
C GLN A 191 24.35 -7.31 -16.37
N PHE A 192 23.66 -7.28 -15.24
CA PHE A 192 22.31 -6.71 -15.17
C PHE A 192 22.35 -5.18 -15.02
N ILE A 193 21.99 -4.48 -16.09
CA ILE A 193 21.78 -3.03 -16.11
C ILE A 193 20.29 -2.76 -16.30
N LYS A 194 19.74 -1.84 -15.51
CA LYS A 194 18.33 -1.45 -15.63
C LYS A 194 18.13 -0.52 -16.83
N TYR A 195 17.31 -0.96 -17.78
CA TYR A 195 16.90 -0.14 -18.93
C TYR A 195 15.46 0.33 -18.74
N GLY A 196 15.22 1.63 -18.91
CA GLY A 196 13.88 2.23 -18.88
C GLY A 196 13.34 2.45 -20.30
N CYS A 197 13.75 3.56 -20.93
CA CYS A 197 13.26 3.95 -22.26
C CYS A 197 14.04 3.34 -23.43
N GLY A 198 15.30 2.90 -23.23
CA GLY A 198 16.17 2.41 -24.31
C GLY A 198 16.63 3.45 -25.33
N LYS A 199 16.13 4.69 -25.29
CA LYS A 199 16.48 5.82 -26.18
C LYS A 199 17.53 6.77 -25.58
N GLY A 200 17.88 6.56 -24.31
CA GLY A 200 18.82 7.41 -23.60
C GLY A 200 18.21 8.63 -22.93
N GLU A 201 16.89 8.83 -22.90
CA GLU A 201 16.26 10.00 -22.27
C GLU A 201 16.14 9.87 -20.73
N CYS A 202 15.85 8.67 -20.24
CA CYS A 202 15.44 8.47 -18.85
C CYS A 202 16.58 8.41 -17.81
N GLY A 203 17.85 8.34 -18.25
CA GLY A 203 19.02 8.23 -17.37
C GLY A 203 19.12 6.96 -16.50
N THR A 204 18.16 6.03 -16.56
CA THR A 204 18.10 4.87 -15.65
C THR A 204 19.30 3.93 -15.78
N CYS A 205 19.88 3.82 -16.98
CA CYS A 205 20.96 2.90 -17.29
C CYS A 205 22.36 3.53 -17.16
N GLU A 206 22.51 4.74 -16.61
CA GLU A 206 23.80 5.44 -16.53
C GLU A 206 24.89 4.61 -15.84
N CYS A 207 26.05 4.53 -16.49
CA CYS A 207 27.25 3.85 -16.00
C CYS A 207 28.45 4.82 -16.10
N LEU A 208 29.44 4.63 -15.24
CA LEU A 208 30.63 5.47 -15.21
C LEU A 208 31.75 4.81 -16.04
N VAL A 209 32.22 5.50 -17.06
CA VAL A 209 33.30 5.07 -17.96
C VAL A 209 34.35 6.17 -17.99
N ASP A 210 35.59 5.87 -17.62
CA ASP A 210 36.70 6.84 -17.59
C ASP A 210 36.34 8.16 -16.87
N GLY A 211 35.56 8.06 -15.79
CA GLY A 211 35.10 9.22 -15.02
C GLY A 211 33.92 10.00 -15.62
N LYS A 212 33.41 9.61 -16.79
CA LYS A 212 32.24 10.21 -17.45
C LYS A 212 31.00 9.32 -17.31
N TRP A 213 29.85 9.93 -17.04
CA TRP A 213 28.58 9.23 -17.01
C TRP A 213 28.08 9.02 -18.43
N VAL A 214 28.02 7.75 -18.84
CA VAL A 214 27.66 7.32 -20.19
C VAL A 214 26.39 6.49 -20.13
N ARG A 215 25.57 6.57 -21.18
CA ARG A 215 24.32 5.83 -21.30
C ARG A 215 24.53 4.60 -22.19
N PRO A 216 24.70 3.38 -21.64
CA PRO A 216 25.01 2.17 -22.39
C PRO A 216 23.87 1.72 -23.32
N CYS A 217 22.65 2.25 -23.10
CA CYS A 217 21.51 1.94 -23.95
C CYS A 217 21.65 2.45 -25.39
N VAL A 218 22.45 3.49 -25.63
CA VAL A 218 22.68 4.12 -26.94
C VAL A 218 24.15 4.20 -27.32
N THR A 219 25.05 4.11 -26.33
CA THR A 219 26.48 4.26 -26.56
C THR A 219 27.07 2.99 -27.13
N LYS A 220 27.92 3.16 -28.14
CA LYS A 220 28.68 2.09 -28.79
C LYS A 220 30.07 1.96 -28.15
N VAL A 221 30.64 0.76 -28.23
CA VAL A 221 32.03 0.49 -27.81
C VAL A 221 32.97 1.31 -28.70
N PRO A 222 33.84 2.18 -28.14
CA PRO A 222 34.83 2.90 -28.91
C PRO A 222 35.93 1.97 -29.42
N ALA A 223 36.65 2.37 -30.47
CA ALA A 223 37.86 1.67 -30.89
C ALA A 223 38.95 1.91 -29.84
N VAL A 224 39.38 0.84 -29.19
CA VAL A 224 40.43 0.84 -28.15
C VAL A 224 41.60 0.04 -28.69
N PRO A 225 42.87 0.50 -28.55
CA PRO A 225 44.03 -0.24 -29.01
C PRO A 225 44.10 -1.62 -28.34
N GLN A 226 44.61 -2.61 -29.09
CA GLN A 226 44.74 -3.98 -28.61
C GLN A 226 45.57 -4.02 -27.32
N GLY A 227 45.03 -4.62 -26.26
CA GLY A 227 45.67 -4.75 -24.96
C GLY A 227 45.23 -3.72 -23.90
N GLN A 228 44.47 -2.68 -24.26
CA GLN A 228 43.87 -1.78 -23.28
C GLN A 228 42.46 -2.26 -22.88
N GLU A 229 42.20 -2.32 -21.57
CA GLU A 229 40.91 -2.72 -21.03
C GLU A 229 39.93 -1.55 -20.97
N TYR A 230 38.68 -1.80 -21.39
CA TYR A 230 37.59 -0.82 -21.31
C TYR A 230 36.77 -1.06 -20.03
N ALA A 231 37.08 -0.31 -18.97
CA ALA A 231 36.47 -0.49 -17.65
C ALA A 231 35.18 0.34 -17.50
N ILE A 232 34.07 -0.35 -17.20
CA ILE A 232 32.75 0.23 -16.99
C ILE A 232 32.32 -0.03 -15.56
N ILE A 233 32.12 1.03 -14.77
CA ILE A 233 31.60 0.93 -13.41
C ILE A 233 30.07 1.09 -13.47
N VAL A 234 29.37 -0.01 -13.21
CA VAL A 234 27.91 -0.05 -13.17
C VAL A 234 27.45 0.44 -11.80
N LYS A 235 26.46 1.34 -11.78
CA LYS A 235 25.83 1.78 -10.53
C LYS A 235 25.31 0.55 -9.78
N GLU A 236 25.79 0.37 -8.56
CA GLU A 236 25.24 -0.65 -7.69
C GLU A 236 23.75 -0.42 -7.53
N VAL A 237 22.97 -1.39 -7.99
CA VAL A 237 21.56 -1.39 -7.67
C VAL A 237 21.51 -1.72 -6.18
N LYS A 238 21.40 -0.68 -5.34
CA LYS A 238 21.14 -0.80 -3.90
C LYS A 238 19.76 -1.42 -3.61
N SER A 239 19.24 -2.28 -4.48
CA SER A 239 18.47 -3.40 -4.00
C SER A 239 19.44 -4.35 -3.29
N LYS A 240 19.93 -3.94 -2.11
CA LYS A 240 19.84 -4.87 -0.99
C LYS A 240 18.40 -5.35 -1.10
N ALA A 241 18.22 -6.57 -1.59
CA ALA A 241 16.92 -7.20 -1.49
C ALA A 241 16.60 -7.05 0.00
N LYS A 242 15.77 -6.07 0.36
CA LYS A 242 14.93 -6.21 1.54
C LYS A 242 14.21 -7.47 1.18
N SER A 243 14.72 -8.60 1.68
CA SER A 243 14.27 -9.90 1.27
C SER A 243 12.77 -9.81 1.36
N SER A 244 12.10 -10.07 0.25
CA SER A 244 10.64 -10.09 0.23
C SER A 244 10.10 -11.11 1.24
N GLY A 245 10.96 -11.87 1.92
CA GLY A 245 10.69 -12.69 3.10
C GLY A 245 10.06 -11.99 4.31
N LYS A 246 9.82 -10.67 4.31
CA LYS A 246 8.91 -10.02 5.29
C LYS A 246 7.50 -9.71 4.76
N PHE A 247 7.20 -9.97 3.48
CA PHE A 247 5.82 -9.88 2.96
C PHE A 247 4.90 -10.97 3.52
N TYR A 248 5.47 -12.07 4.04
CA TYR A 248 4.74 -13.10 4.81
C TYR A 248 5.11 -13.07 6.29
N SER A 249 5.26 -11.87 6.88
CA SER A 249 5.29 -11.83 8.33
C SER A 249 3.95 -12.33 8.87
N ILE A 250 3.99 -13.11 9.94
CA ILE A 250 2.78 -13.58 10.65
C ILE A 250 1.84 -12.39 10.95
N ARG A 251 2.40 -11.20 11.21
CA ARG A 251 1.65 -9.95 11.41
C ARG A 251 0.80 -9.53 10.20
N SER A 252 1.30 -9.69 8.97
CA SER A 252 0.56 -9.40 7.73
C SER A 252 -0.61 -10.38 7.52
N PHE A 253 -0.45 -11.64 7.93
CA PHE A 253 -1.53 -12.63 7.93
C PHE A 253 -2.64 -12.25 8.92
N PHE A 254 -2.28 -11.89 10.15
CA PHE A 254 -3.26 -11.44 11.14
C PHE A 254 -3.97 -10.16 10.74
N MET A 255 -3.26 -9.19 10.15
CA MET A 255 -3.88 -7.94 9.72
C MET A 255 -4.85 -8.14 8.54
N GLY A 256 -4.51 -9.03 7.59
CA GLY A 256 -5.41 -9.43 6.49
C GLY A 256 -6.65 -10.18 6.99
N PHE A 257 -6.47 -11.08 7.96
CA PHE A 257 -7.59 -11.80 8.59
C PHE A 257 -8.52 -10.84 9.35
N TRP A 258 -7.96 -9.89 10.11
CA TRP A 258 -8.75 -8.92 10.85
C TRP A 258 -9.54 -7.98 9.94
N ASN A 259 -8.99 -7.58 8.79
CA ASN A 259 -9.72 -6.74 7.85
C ASN A 259 -10.90 -7.49 7.19
N ASN A 260 -10.72 -8.78 6.85
CA ASN A 260 -11.82 -9.62 6.35
C ASN A 260 -12.88 -9.90 7.42
N LEU A 261 -12.48 -10.16 8.67
CA LEU A 261 -13.43 -10.42 9.75
C LEU A 261 -14.23 -9.17 10.15
N LEU A 262 -13.58 -8.00 10.17
CA LEU A 262 -14.26 -6.71 10.38
C LEU A 262 -15.30 -6.45 9.27
N GLY A 263 -14.98 -6.78 8.02
CA GLY A 263 -15.94 -6.73 6.91
C GLY A 263 -17.17 -7.60 7.16
N MET A 264 -16.96 -8.86 7.54
CA MET A 264 -18.01 -9.82 7.90
C MET A 264 -18.92 -9.33 9.04
N ILE A 265 -18.34 -8.80 10.12
CA ILE A 265 -19.09 -8.25 11.26
C ILE A 265 -19.92 -7.03 10.83
N GLY A 266 -19.33 -6.18 9.96
CA GLY A 266 -20.04 -5.09 9.31
C GLY A 266 -21.28 -5.59 8.56
N PHE A 267 -21.12 -6.60 7.69
CA PHE A 267 -22.22 -7.17 6.91
C PHE A 267 -23.35 -7.74 7.78
N VAL A 268 -23.04 -8.42 8.89
CA VAL A 268 -24.06 -8.96 9.81
C VAL A 268 -24.85 -7.83 10.45
N LYS A 269 -24.17 -6.76 10.89
CA LYS A 269 -24.84 -5.60 11.50
C LYS A 269 -25.72 -4.87 10.47
N TYR A 270 -25.23 -4.64 9.25
CA TYR A 270 -26.01 -4.03 8.17
C TYR A 270 -27.21 -4.88 7.76
N ARG A 271 -27.08 -6.21 7.75
CA ARG A 271 -28.20 -7.13 7.46
C ARG A 271 -29.33 -7.01 8.48
N SER A 272 -29.01 -6.79 9.77
CA SER A 272 -30.00 -6.57 10.81
C SER A 272 -30.76 -5.24 10.63
N PHE A 273 -30.06 -4.16 10.29
CA PHE A 273 -30.70 -2.86 9.99
C PHE A 273 -31.58 -2.93 8.73
N ALA A 274 -31.12 -3.59 7.66
CA ALA A 274 -31.93 -3.78 6.46
C ALA A 274 -33.22 -4.57 6.73
N LYS A 275 -33.17 -5.55 7.64
CA LYS A 275 -34.36 -6.32 8.07
C LYS A 275 -35.36 -5.44 8.83
N ARG A 276 -34.88 -4.56 9.73
CA ARG A 276 -35.73 -3.60 10.46
C ARG A 276 -36.42 -2.62 9.50
N ASN A 277 -35.67 -1.97 8.62
CA ASN A 277 -36.25 -1.04 7.63
C ASN A 277 -37.27 -1.74 6.70
N ARG A 278 -37.06 -3.03 6.38
CA ARG A 278 -38.03 -3.80 5.58
C ARG A 278 -39.33 -4.08 6.36
N ASN A 279 -39.22 -4.38 7.65
CA ASN A 279 -40.39 -4.62 8.49
C ASN A 279 -41.20 -3.32 8.70
N GLU A 280 -40.53 -2.20 8.98
CA GLU A 280 -41.17 -0.88 9.11
C GLU A 280 -41.94 -0.49 7.84
N ARG A 281 -41.39 -0.78 6.65
CA ARG A 281 -42.10 -0.55 5.37
C ARG A 281 -43.34 -1.42 5.22
N LYS A 282 -43.28 -2.70 5.61
CA LYS A 282 -44.45 -3.59 5.58
C LYS A 282 -45.55 -3.11 6.51
N GLU A 283 -45.19 -2.73 7.74
CA GLU A 283 -46.13 -2.19 8.72
C GLU A 283 -46.82 -0.92 8.20
N TYR A 284 -46.05 -0.03 7.55
CA TYR A 284 -46.60 1.18 6.92
C TYR A 284 -47.55 0.88 5.74
N GLU A 285 -47.19 -0.08 4.87
CA GLU A 285 -48.05 -0.54 3.77
C GLU A 285 -49.36 -1.15 4.29
N ASP A 286 -49.30 -1.92 5.38
CA ASP A 286 -50.49 -2.52 6.00
C ASP A 286 -51.39 -1.46 6.65
N LEU A 287 -50.82 -0.43 7.30
CA LEU A 287 -51.58 0.72 7.82
C LEU A 287 -52.28 1.49 6.69
N ILE A 288 -51.61 1.74 5.56
CA ILE A 288 -52.24 2.38 4.40
C ILE A 288 -53.38 1.52 3.86
N ARG A 289 -53.20 0.20 3.79
CA ARG A 289 -54.23 -0.74 3.34
C ARG A 289 -55.46 -0.65 4.25
N GLN A 290 -55.28 -0.66 5.57
CA GLN A 290 -56.37 -0.50 6.55
C GLN A 290 -57.10 0.82 6.38
N ARG A 291 -56.38 1.95 6.32
CA ARG A 291 -56.97 3.28 6.09
C ARG A 291 -57.74 3.37 4.78
N THR A 292 -57.28 2.68 3.74
CA THR A 292 -57.94 2.66 2.43
C THR A 292 -59.23 1.84 2.47
N LEU A 293 -59.22 0.68 3.15
CA LEU A 293 -60.42 -0.13 3.36
C LEU A 293 -61.46 0.62 4.20
N GLU A 294 -61.04 1.29 5.28
CA GLU A 294 -61.91 2.16 6.09
C GLU A 294 -62.56 3.26 5.25
N LYS A 295 -61.77 4.00 4.45
CA LYS A 295 -62.29 5.04 3.55
C LYS A 295 -63.24 4.48 2.50
N LYS A 296 -62.94 3.31 1.93
CA LYS A 296 -63.82 2.65 0.95
C LYS A 296 -65.14 2.23 1.58
N ALA A 297 -65.10 1.64 2.78
CA ALA A 297 -66.30 1.27 3.54
C ALA A 297 -67.14 2.50 3.91
N ALA A 298 -66.52 3.60 4.32
CA ALA A 298 -67.21 4.86 4.62
C ALA A 298 -67.91 5.45 3.38
N ARG A 299 -67.23 5.47 2.22
CA ARG A 299 -67.82 5.91 0.94
C ARG A 299 -69.00 5.03 0.51
N ALA A 300 -68.89 3.71 0.66
CA ALA A 300 -69.97 2.79 0.33
C ALA A 300 -71.22 3.04 1.21
N LYS A 301 -71.04 3.31 2.51
CA LYS A 301 -72.14 3.68 3.41
C LYS A 301 -72.80 5.00 3.02
N GLN A 302 -72.02 6.00 2.64
CA GLN A 302 -72.54 7.30 2.17
C GLN A 302 -73.37 7.13 0.89
N MET A 303 -72.85 6.42 -0.11
CA MET A 303 -73.59 6.15 -1.35
C MET A 303 -74.89 5.35 -1.13
N GLY A 304 -74.91 4.45 -0.15
CA GLY A 304 -76.13 3.74 0.24
C GLY A 304 -77.18 4.68 0.84
N ALA A 305 -76.77 5.58 1.75
CA ALA A 305 -77.67 6.56 2.37
C ALA A 305 -78.21 7.61 1.37
N ASP A 306 -77.35 8.11 0.48
CA ASP A 306 -77.74 9.08 -0.54
C ASP A 306 -78.70 8.47 -1.58
N GLY A 307 -78.52 7.18 -1.91
CA GLY A 307 -79.42 6.44 -2.80
C GLY A 307 -80.81 6.19 -2.20
N GLU A 308 -80.92 6.08 -0.87
CA GLU A 308 -82.18 5.86 -0.16
C GLU A 308 -83.01 7.17 -0.02
N LEU A 309 -82.35 8.33 0.06
CA LEU A 309 -83.00 9.65 0.09
C LEU A 309 -83.54 10.12 -1.28
N GLY A 310 -83.13 9.49 -2.38
CA GLY A 310 -83.57 9.82 -3.75
C GLY A 310 -84.84 9.12 -4.23
N LEU A 311 -85.45 8.27 -3.39
CA LEU A 311 -86.68 7.52 -3.68
C LEU A 311 -87.81 7.95 -2.74
N GLN A 312 -88.17 9.23 -2.78
CA GLN A 312 -89.50 9.68 -2.36
C GLN A 312 -90.31 10.02 -3.62
N PRO A 313 -91.39 9.28 -3.92
CA PRO A 313 -92.24 9.50 -5.10
C PRO A 313 -93.08 10.78 -5.00
#